data_AF-A0A4U1D279-F1
#
_entry.id   AF-A0A4U1D279-F1
#
_cell.length_a   1.000
_cell.length_b   1.000
_cell.length_c   1.000
_cell.angle_alpha   90.00
_cell.angle_beta   90.00
_cell.angle_gamma   90.00
#
_symmetry.space_group_name_H-M   'P 1'
#
loop_
_entity.id
_entity.type
_entity.pdbx_description
1 polymer ?
#
loop_
_entity_poly.entity_id
_entity_poly.type
_entity_poly.pdbx_seq_one_letter_code
_entity_poly.pdbx_strand_id
1 'polypeptide(L)' 'MTSRQKNPCKGLSPVLPAEWNSLTFHLQYLGRTIQITLNKESTSYLLEEGEALTIHHDGQEIALETGIEETL' A
#
# COMPACT_ATOMS: atom_id res chain seq x y z
N MET A 1 -20.07 -22.96 -18.72
CA MET A 1 -19.71 -21.61 -18.25
C MET A 1 -19.02 -21.76 -16.91
N THR A 2 -17.69 -21.92 -16.90
CA THR A 2 -16.91 -22.02 -15.66
C THR A 2 -16.73 -20.63 -15.09
N SER A 3 -17.40 -20.36 -13.96
CA SER A 3 -17.23 -19.15 -13.18
C SER A 3 -15.76 -19.02 -12.78
N ARG A 4 -15.06 -17.99 -13.29
CA ARG A 4 -13.77 -17.57 -12.75
C ARG A 4 -14.08 -16.89 -11.42
N GLN A 5 -13.93 -17.61 -10.32
CA GLN A 5 -13.90 -16.98 -9.00
C GLN A 5 -12.66 -16.07 -8.97
N LYS A 6 -12.86 -14.77 -9.23
CA LYS A 6 -11.86 -13.75 -8.90
C LYS A 6 -11.82 -13.71 -7.38
N ASN A 7 -10.88 -14.41 -6.76
CA ASN A 7 -10.53 -14.10 -5.38
C ASN A 7 -10.12 -12.61 -5.39
N PRO A 8 -10.78 -11.73 -4.61
CA PRO A 8 -10.30 -10.37 -4.48
C PRO A 8 -8.86 -10.44 -3.97
N CYS A 9 -7.96 -9.69 -4.59
CA CYS A 9 -6.63 -9.50 -4.06
C CYS A 9 -6.81 -8.91 -2.65
N LYS A 10 -6.54 -9.70 -1.61
CA LYS A 10 -6.46 -9.17 -0.25
C LYS A 10 -5.42 -8.05 -0.30
N GLY A 11 -5.79 -6.87 0.19
CA GLY A 11 -4.99 -5.65 0.12
C GLY A 11 -3.61 -5.77 0.75
N LEU A 12 -2.91 -4.65 0.85
CA LEU A 12 -1.60 -4.59 1.48
C LEU A 12 -1.77 -4.82 3.00
N SER A 13 -1.12 -5.86 3.52
CA SER A 13 -0.99 -6.13 4.96
C SER A 13 0.48 -6.35 5.31
N PRO A 14 1.30 -5.27 5.25
CA PRO A 14 2.73 -5.38 5.48
C PRO A 14 3.01 -5.61 6.98
N VAL A 15 4.03 -6.41 7.31
CA VAL A 15 4.38 -6.75 8.69
C VAL A 15 5.84 -6.37 8.96
N LEU A 16 6.05 -5.57 10.02
CA LEU A 16 7.39 -5.20 10.46
C LEU A 16 7.99 -6.30 11.36
N PRO A 17 9.19 -6.82 11.05
CA PRO A 17 9.90 -7.74 11.96
C PRO A 17 10.13 -7.10 13.33
N ALA A 18 10.02 -7.89 14.41
CA ALA A 18 10.06 -7.38 15.79
C ALA A 18 11.36 -6.61 16.15
N GLU A 19 12.47 -6.96 15.52
CA GLU A 19 13.77 -6.34 15.75
C GLU A 19 13.94 -4.99 15.04
N TRP A 20 13.06 -4.66 14.09
CA TRP A 20 13.19 -3.47 13.24
C TRP A 20 12.36 -2.32 13.80
N ASN A 21 12.89 -1.10 13.69
CA ASN A 21 12.14 0.11 14.08
C ASN A 21 11.33 0.67 12.90
N SER A 22 11.84 0.53 11.68
CA SER A 22 11.15 0.92 10.47
C SER A 22 11.64 0.13 9.26
N LEU A 23 10.81 0.10 8.22
CA LEU A 23 11.12 -0.42 6.90
C LEU A 23 10.48 0.48 5.85
N THR A 24 11.29 1.03 4.95
CA THR A 24 10.81 1.79 3.79
C THR A 24 11.19 1.07 2.51
N PHE A 25 10.25 0.94 1.59
CA PHE A 25 10.50 0.40 0.25
C PHE A 25 9.57 1.00 -0.79
N HIS A 26 9.96 0.89 -2.05
CA HIS A 26 9.18 1.34 -3.21
C HIS A 26 8.48 0.16 -3.89
N LEU A 27 7.17 0.28 -4.08
CA LEU A 27 6.34 -0.64 -4.83
C LEU A 27 5.99 -0.03 -6.19
N GLN A 28 6.34 -0.77 -7.25
CA GLN A 28 5.97 -0.43 -8.62
C GLN A 28 4.66 -1.13 -8.98
N TYR A 29 3.62 -0.36 -9.31
CA TYR A 29 2.31 -0.92 -9.66
C TYR A 29 1.63 -0.14 -10.79
N LEU A 30 1.37 -0.81 -11.92
CA LEU A 30 0.69 -0.23 -13.08
C LEU A 30 1.28 1.13 -13.53
N GLY A 31 2.61 1.23 -13.56
CA GLY A 31 3.31 2.46 -13.94
C GLY A 31 3.32 3.56 -12.87
N ARG A 32 3.04 3.20 -11.62
CA ARG A 32 3.05 4.09 -10.46
C ARG A 32 4.13 3.65 -9.48
N THR A 33 4.74 4.62 -8.81
CA THR A 33 5.73 4.40 -7.75
C THR A 33 5.09 4.77 -6.42
N ILE A 34 4.92 3.78 -5.54
CA ILE A 34 4.37 3.98 -4.19
C ILE A 34 5.47 3.70 -3.19
N GLN A 35 5.87 4.69 -2.39
CA GLN A 35 6.70 4.46 -1.22
C GLN A 35 5.83 3.99 -0.06
N ILE A 36 6.23 2.89 0.56
CA ILE A 36 5.58 2.33 1.74
C ILE A 36 6.57 2.39 2.88
N THR A 37 6.20 3.03 3.97
CA THR A 37 6.99 3.10 5.20
C THR A 37 6.22 2.44 6.32
N LEU A 38 6.79 1.37 6.89
CA LEU A 38 6.31 0.76 8.12
C LEU A 38 7.14 1.25 9.28
N ASN A 39 6.48 1.55 10.39
CA ASN A 39 7.12 1.66 11.69
C ASN A 39 6.32 0.83 12.72
N LYS A 40 6.68 0.92 14.01
CA LYS A 40 6.04 0.11 15.07
C LYS A 40 4.59 0.53 15.38
N GLU A 41 4.20 1.74 15.01
CA GLU A 41 2.94 2.37 15.38
C GLU A 41 2.01 2.53 14.18
N SER A 42 2.56 2.78 12.99
CA SER A 42 1.80 3.14 11.80
C SER A 42 2.41 2.64 10.49
N THR A 43 1.59 2.66 9.44
CA THR A 43 2.02 2.49 8.05
C THR A 43 1.70 3.73 7.24
N SER A 44 2.70 4.26 6.55
CA SER A 44 2.58 5.43 5.67
C SER A 44 2.70 5.02 4.20
N TYR A 45 1.88 5.64 3.37
CA TYR A 45 1.81 5.46 1.94
C TYR A 45 2.00 6.80 1.23
N LEU A 46 2.97 6.86 0.33
CA LEU A 46 3.20 8.02 -0.52
C LEU A 46 3.18 7.58 -1.97
N LEU A 47 2.25 8.13 -2.76
CA LEU A 47 2.30 8.00 -4.21
C LEU A 47 3.31 9.02 -4.74
N GLU A 48 4.52 8.56 -5.05
CA GLU A 48 5.59 9.44 -5.55
C GLU A 48 5.37 9.81 -7.02
N GLU A 49 4.95 8.83 -7.82
CA GLU A 49 4.80 9.00 -9.26
C GLU A 49 3.59 8.23 -9.82
N GLY A 50 2.98 8.79 -10.85
CA GLY A 50 1.85 8.22 -11.56
C GLY A 50 0.50 8.85 -11.18
N GLU A 51 -0.58 8.28 -11.71
CA GLU A 51 -1.94 8.77 -11.46
C GLU A 51 -2.47 8.32 -10.09
N ALA A 52 -3.34 9.14 -9.49
CA ALA A 52 -4.03 8.81 -8.24
C ALA A 52 -4.64 7.40 -8.28
N LEU A 53 -4.60 6.71 -7.14
CA LEU A 53 -5.12 5.35 -7.04
C LEU A 53 -5.76 5.09 -5.67
N THR A 54 -6.66 4.12 -5.62
CA THR A 54 -7.20 3.62 -4.35
C THR A 54 -6.50 2.32 -3.99
N ILE A 55 -5.89 2.26 -2.80
CA ILE A 55 -5.37 1.03 -2.22
C ILE A 55 -6.30 0.49 -1.14
N HIS A 56 -6.17 -0.80 -0.86
CA HIS A 56 -6.78 -1.44 0.30
C HIS A 56 -5.68 -1.74 1.32
N HIS A 57 -5.75 -1.14 2.51
CA HIS A 57 -4.90 -1.47 3.67
C HIS A 57 -5.76 -2.09 4.76
N ASP A 58 -5.49 -3.33 5.15
CA ASP A 58 -6.24 -4.06 6.19
C ASP A 58 -7.78 -4.00 6.07
N GLY A 59 -8.27 -3.94 4.83
CA GLY A 59 -9.70 -3.86 4.50
C GLY A 59 -10.28 -2.44 4.48
N GLN A 60 -9.49 -1.41 4.75
CA GLN A 60 -9.83 0.00 4.56
C GLN A 60 -9.38 0.49 3.18
N GLU A 61 -10.23 1.27 2.52
CA GLU A 61 -9.92 1.91 1.24
C GLU A 61 -9.30 3.29 1.47
N ILE A 62 -8.21 3.57 0.76
CA ILE A 62 -7.45 4.81 0.89
C ILE A 62 -7.15 5.34 -0.50
N ALA A 63 -7.52 6.59 -0.74
CA ALA A 63 -7.14 7.30 -1.94
C ALA A 63 -5.74 7.89 -1.74
N LEU A 64 -4.82 7.52 -2.63
CA LEU A 64 -3.50 8.12 -2.71
C LEU A 64 -3.48 9.13 -3.85
N GLU A 65 -3.08 10.35 -3.52
CA GLU A 65 -2.79 11.41 -4.48
C GLU A 65 -1.28 11.62 -4.58
N THR A 66 -0.82 12.03 -5.75
CA THR A 66 0.61 12.18 -6.03
C THR A 66 1.22 13.26 -5.15
N GLY A 67 2.26 12.91 -4.39
CA GLY A 67 2.96 13.81 -3.48
C GLY A 67 2.28 14.03 -2.13
N ILE A 68 1.18 13.33 -1.83
CA ILE A 68 0.52 13.36 -0.52
C ILE A 68 0.82 12.05 0.21
N GLU A 69 1.29 12.16 1.45
CA GLU A 69 1.52 11.01 2.32
C GLU A 69 0.29 10.76 3.21
N GLU A 70 -0.22 9.54 3.16
CA GLU A 70 -1.32 9.06 4.00
C GLU A 70 -0.77 8.10 5.05
N THR A 71 -1.07 8.34 6.33
CA THR A 71 -0.59 7.52 7.46
C THR A 71 -1.76 6.89 8.20
N LEU A 72 -1.62 5.61 8.52
CA LEU A 72 -2.62 4.77 9.19
C LEU A 72 -2.07 4.13 10.45
#